data_AF-A0A9D2HVT0-F1
#
_entry.id   AF-A0A9D2HVT0-F1
#
_cell.length_a   1.000
_cell.length_b   1.000
_cell.length_c   1.000
_cell.angle_alpha   90.00
_cell.angle_beta   90.00
_cell.angle_gamma   90.00
#
_symmetry.space_group_name_H-M   'P 1'
#
loop_
_entity.id
_entity.type
_entity.pdbx_description
1 polymer ?
#
loop_
_entity_poly.entity_id
_entity_poly.type
_entity_poly.pdbx_seq_one_letter_code
_entity_poly.pdbx_strand_id
1 'polypeptide(L)'
;MPRRVNRVGLILRNCAMTLAQHKGVFGQFYRRMKSRGGGKYAVCATAHKLAKIIYTMVRNKSNYEASKVSISDEKWLERRKLWLTKELAKVDYKLTATIG
;
A
#
# COMPACT_ATOMS: atom_id res chain seq x y z
N MET A 1 25.14 -1.92 22.34
CA MET A 1 24.10 -2.82 22.91
C MET A 1 23.31 -3.48 21.78
N PRO A 2 23.15 -4.82 21.77
CA PRO A 2 22.32 -5.48 20.76
C PRO A 2 20.85 -5.09 21.01
N ARG A 3 20.21 -4.45 20.02
CA ARG A 3 18.79 -4.10 20.12
C ARG A 3 17.98 -5.39 20.18
N ARG A 4 17.21 -5.60 21.26
CA ARG A 4 16.23 -6.70 21.35
C ARG A 4 15.29 -6.62 20.13
N VAL A 5 15.36 -7.61 19.27
CA VAL A 5 14.47 -7.74 18.12
C VAL A 5 13.08 -8.11 18.60
N ASN A 6 12.09 -7.24 18.32
CA ASN A 6 10.69 -7.55 18.60
C ASN A 6 10.27 -8.75 17.73
N ARG A 7 9.97 -9.88 18.40
CA ARG A 7 9.55 -11.14 17.75
C ARG A 7 8.36 -10.95 16.82
N VAL A 8 7.36 -10.19 17.26
CA VAL A 8 6.16 -9.91 16.44
C VAL A 8 6.54 -9.11 15.20
N GLY A 9 7.40 -8.10 15.35
CA GLY A 9 7.89 -7.30 14.24
C GLY A 9 8.69 -8.13 13.22
N LEU A 10 9.46 -9.13 13.67
CA LEU A 10 10.17 -10.05 12.79
C LEU A 10 9.19 -10.96 12.02
N ILE A 11 8.24 -11.58 12.71
CA ILE A 11 7.23 -12.45 12.11
C ILE A 11 6.43 -11.68 11.05
N LEU A 12 5.99 -10.46 11.36
CA LEU A 12 5.24 -9.63 10.42
C LEU A 12 6.04 -9.25 9.18
N ARG A 13 7.35 -9.03 9.30
CA ARG A 13 8.23 -8.79 8.14
C ARG A 13 8.37 -10.04 7.28
N ASN A 14 8.48 -11.21 7.90
CA ASN A 14 8.51 -12.48 7.17
C ASN A 14 7.19 -12.72 6.42
N CYS A 15 6.04 -12.50 7.06
CA CYS A 15 4.73 -12.54 6.39
C CYS A 15 4.62 -11.52 5.24
N ALA A 16 5.14 -10.31 5.42
CA ALA A 16 5.15 -9.30 4.37
C ALA A 16 5.98 -9.72 3.15
N MET A 17 7.08 -10.47 3.35
CA MET A 17 7.89 -11.00 2.25
C MET A 17 7.15 -12.08 1.46
N THR A 18 6.44 -13.00 2.12
CA THR A 18 5.66 -14.04 1.41
C THR A 18 4.49 -13.45 0.63
N LEU A 19 3.86 -12.38 1.16
CA LEU A 19 2.80 -11.65 0.47
C LEU A 19 3.25 -10.92 -0.80
N ALA A 20 4.56 -10.74 -1.02
CA ALA A 20 5.07 -10.10 -2.23
C ALA A 20 4.64 -10.81 -3.52
N GLN A 21 4.56 -12.14 -3.48
CA GLN A 21 4.19 -13.00 -4.61
C GLN A 21 2.68 -13.21 -4.72
N HIS A 22 1.92 -12.90 -3.65
CA HIS A 22 0.48 -13.12 -3.62
C HIS A 22 -0.26 -12.18 -4.60
N LYS A 23 -1.26 -12.72 -5.30
CA LYS A 23 -2.04 -11.97 -6.32
C LYS A 23 -3.19 -11.12 -5.75
N GLY A 24 -3.38 -11.11 -4.43
CA GLY A 24 -4.42 -10.31 -3.76
C GLY A 24 -4.03 -8.86 -3.42
N VAL A 25 -4.91 -8.19 -2.67
CA VAL A 25 -4.80 -6.76 -2.26
C VAL A 25 -3.47 -6.41 -1.60
N PHE A 26 -2.97 -7.28 -0.72
CA PHE A 26 -1.71 -7.06 -0.01
C PHE A 26 -0.47 -7.17 -0.92
N GLY A 27 -0.50 -8.06 -1.90
CA GLY A 27 0.59 -8.17 -2.87
C GLY A 27 0.62 -6.99 -3.84
N GLN A 28 -0.55 -6.49 -4.26
CA GLN A 28 -0.64 -5.25 -5.03
C GLN A 28 -0.07 -4.06 -4.25
N PHE A 29 -0.42 -3.95 -2.96
CA PHE A 29 0.12 -2.92 -2.07
C PHE A 29 1.65 -3.03 -1.94
N TYR A 30 2.18 -4.25 -1.74
CA TYR A 30 3.63 -4.48 -1.68
C TYR A 30 4.35 -4.02 -2.95
N ARG A 31 3.85 -4.42 -4.13
CA ARG A 31 4.45 -4.01 -5.42
C ARG A 31 4.44 -2.50 -5.62
N ARG A 32 3.35 -1.83 -5.22
CA ARG A 32 3.23 -0.36 -5.24
C ARG A 32 4.23 0.30 -4.31
N MET A 33 4.45 -0.23 -3.10
CA MET A 33 5.46 0.33 -2.20
C MET A 33 6.88 0.04 -2.70
N LYS A 34 7.09 -1.12 -3.34
CA LYS A 34 8.38 -1.50 -3.93
C LYS A 34 8.78 -0.56 -5.06
N SER A 35 7.85 -0.16 -5.94
CA SER A 35 8.15 0.80 -7.01
C SER A 35 8.45 2.22 -6.50
N ARG A 36 7.99 2.58 -5.30
CA ARG A 36 8.22 3.89 -4.70
C ARG A 36 9.56 4.00 -3.96
N GLY A 37 9.96 2.97 -3.22
CA GLY A 37 11.09 3.05 -2.28
C GLY A 37 11.93 1.77 -2.16
N GLY A 38 11.73 0.80 -3.06
CA GLY A 38 12.49 -0.46 -3.06
C GLY A 38 11.95 -1.53 -2.10
N GLY A 39 12.63 -2.68 -2.08
CA GLY A 39 12.17 -3.89 -1.38
C GLY A 39 12.10 -3.74 0.14
N LYS A 40 13.16 -3.21 0.77
CA LYS A 40 13.21 -3.03 2.24
C LYS A 40 12.10 -2.10 2.73
N TYR A 41 11.84 -1.02 1.99
CA TYR A 41 10.74 -0.10 2.26
C TYR A 41 9.38 -0.79 2.15
N ALA A 42 9.18 -1.58 1.09
CA ALA A 42 7.94 -2.31 0.86
C ALA A 42 7.63 -3.32 1.98
N VAL A 43 8.63 -4.07 2.44
CA VAL A 43 8.47 -5.03 3.54
C VAL A 43 8.02 -4.31 4.82
N CYS A 44 8.67 -3.22 5.18
CA CYS A 44 8.31 -2.44 6.37
C CYS A 44 6.91 -1.82 6.27
N ALA A 45 6.55 -1.24 5.12
CA ALA A 45 5.24 -0.65 4.89
C ALA A 45 4.12 -1.70 4.94
N THR A 46 4.32 -2.86 4.33
CA THR A 46 3.34 -3.96 4.35
C THR A 46 3.21 -4.56 5.74
N ALA A 47 4.32 -4.77 6.45
CA ALA A 47 4.29 -5.23 7.85
C ALA A 47 3.53 -4.25 8.75
N HIS A 48 3.70 -2.94 8.55
CA HIS A 48 2.95 -1.93 9.29
C HIS A 48 1.45 -1.95 8.95
N LYS A 49 1.07 -2.11 7.68
CA LYS A 49 -0.34 -2.26 7.27
C LYS A 49 -0.98 -3.48 7.93
N LEU A 50 -0.28 -4.62 7.98
CA LEU A 50 -0.72 -5.83 8.69
C LEU A 50 -0.84 -5.60 10.20
N ALA A 51 0.15 -4.95 10.82
CA ALA A 51 0.13 -4.64 12.24
C ALA A 51 -1.10 -3.80 12.61
N LYS A 52 -1.44 -2.79 11.80
CA LYS A 52 -2.65 -1.97 12.01
C LYS A 52 -3.93 -2.81 11.94
N ILE A 53 -4.04 -3.69 10.94
CA ILE A 53 -5.22 -4.56 10.80
C ILE A 53 -5.37 -5.47 12.03
N ILE A 54 -4.29 -6.17 12.41
CA ILE A 54 -4.29 -7.05 13.58
C ILE A 54 -4.63 -6.26 14.84
N TYR A 55 -4.02 -5.10 15.03
CA TYR A 55 -4.30 -4.24 16.17
C TYR A 55 -5.78 -3.82 16.22
N THR A 56 -6.36 -3.39 15.10
CA THR A 56 -7.78 -3.03 15.04
C THR A 56 -8.69 -4.21 15.30
N MET A 57 -8.35 -5.40 14.80
CA MET A 57 -9.13 -6.62 15.06
C MET A 57 -9.11 -6.99 16.54
N VAL A 58 -7.92 -7.01 17.16
CA VAL A 58 -7.76 -7.34 18.58
C VAL A 58 -8.42 -6.27 19.46
N ARG A 59 -8.23 -4.99 19.14
CA ARG A 59 -8.77 -3.88 19.91
C ARG A 59 -10.31 -3.85 19.88
N ASN A 60 -10.90 -4.09 18.72
CA ASN A 60 -12.35 -4.03 18.53
C ASN A 60 -13.03 -5.39 18.74
N LYS A 61 -12.26 -6.46 19.01
CA LYS A 61 -12.73 -7.86 19.08
C LYS A 61 -13.57 -8.26 17.86
N SER A 62 -13.21 -7.74 16.69
CA SER A 62 -13.93 -7.95 15.44
C SER A 62 -13.17 -8.91 14.55
N ASN A 63 -13.90 -9.74 13.80
CA ASN A 63 -13.32 -10.61 12.79
C ASN A 63 -12.67 -9.80 11.64
N TYR A 64 -11.78 -10.46 10.90
CA TYR A 64 -11.18 -9.88 9.71
C TYR A 64 -12.24 -9.72 8.62
N GLU A 65 -12.43 -8.49 8.15
CA GLU A 65 -13.31 -8.18 7.02
C GLU A 65 -12.47 -7.72 5.82
N ALA A 66 -12.44 -8.53 4.77
CA ALA A 66 -11.67 -8.24 3.56
C ALA A 66 -12.17 -6.97 2.85
N SER A 67 -13.47 -6.68 2.93
CA SER A 67 -14.12 -5.50 2.33
C SER A 67 -13.50 -4.19 2.85
N LYS A 68 -13.28 -4.07 4.16
CA LYS A 68 -12.68 -2.86 4.76
C LYS A 68 -11.28 -2.57 4.23
N VAL A 69 -10.52 -3.63 3.92
CA VAL A 69 -9.17 -3.50 3.36
C VAL A 69 -9.23 -3.12 1.88
N SER A 70 -10.09 -3.76 1.07
CA SER A 70 -10.22 -3.46 -0.35
C SER A 70 -10.74 -2.05 -0.62
N ILE A 71 -11.72 -1.58 0.15
CA ILE A 71 -12.28 -0.22 0.05
C ILE A 71 -11.19 0.85 0.19
N SER A 72 -10.20 0.62 1.07
CA SER A 72 -9.08 1.56 1.23
C SER A 72 -8.20 1.67 -0.02
N ASP A 73 -8.04 0.56 -0.75
CA ASP A 73 -7.22 0.48 -1.95
C ASP A 73 -7.97 0.99 -3.20
N GLU A 74 -9.29 0.79 -3.28
CA GLU A 74 -10.17 1.37 -4.33
C GLU A 74 -10.20 2.89 -4.26
N LYS A 75 -10.43 3.46 -3.06
CA LYS A 75 -10.37 4.92 -2.85
C LYS A 75 -9.00 5.51 -3.19
N TRP A 76 -7.93 4.73 -3.08
CA TRP A 76 -6.61 5.15 -3.54
C TRP A 76 -6.52 5.16 -5.07
N LEU A 77 -7.03 4.12 -5.73
CA LEU A 77 -7.07 4.03 -7.20
C LEU A 77 -7.88 5.17 -7.80
N GLU A 78 -9.05 5.48 -7.24
CA GLU A 78 -9.89 6.61 -7.67
C GLU A 78 -9.14 7.94 -7.56
N ARG A 79 -8.52 8.22 -6.42
CA ARG A 79 -7.69 9.42 -6.24
C ARG A 79 -6.54 9.48 -7.24
N ARG A 80 -5.94 8.33 -7.56
CA ARG A 80 -4.87 8.25 -8.56
C ARG A 80 -5.39 8.53 -9.97
N LYS A 81 -6.57 8.01 -10.34
CA LYS A 81 -7.24 8.29 -11.62
C LYS A 81 -7.55 9.78 -11.74
N LEU A 82 -8.18 10.37 -10.73
CA LEU A 82 -8.52 11.80 -10.68
C LEU A 82 -7.30 12.70 -10.79
N TRP A 83 -6.18 12.31 -10.17
CA TRP A 83 -4.94 13.06 -10.31
C TRP A 83 -4.38 12.95 -11.73
N LEU A 84 -4.42 11.76 -12.34
CA LEU A 84 -3.94 11.54 -13.70
C LEU A 84 -4.77 12.29 -14.74
N THR A 85 -6.10 12.30 -14.62
CA THR A 85 -6.97 13.05 -15.55
C THR A 85 -6.71 14.55 -15.48
N LYS A 86 -6.49 15.09 -14.28
CA LYS A 86 -6.07 16.49 -14.09
C LYS A 86 -4.72 16.79 -14.72
N GLU A 87 -3.78 15.85 -14.64
CA GLU A 87 -2.45 16.03 -15.21
C GLU A 87 -2.48 15.99 -16.75
N LEU A 88 -3.24 15.05 -17.32
CA LEU A 88 -3.46 14.96 -18.77
C LEU A 88 -4.10 16.25 -19.32
N ALA A 89 -5.13 16.77 -18.66
CA ALA A 89 -5.78 18.01 -19.06
C ALA A 89 -4.80 19.22 -19.11
N LYS A 90 -3.79 19.26 -18.24
CA LYS A 90 -2.73 20.30 -18.30
C LYS A 90 -1.80 20.11 -19.49
N VAL A 91 -1.48 18.86 -19.84
CA VAL A 91 -0.60 18.54 -20.97
C VAL A 91 -1.31 18.86 -22.28
N ASP A 92 -2.58 18.48 -22.41
CA ASP A 92 -3.42 18.79 -23.58
C ASP A 92 -3.53 20.31 -23.77
N TYR A 93 -3.76 21.05 -22.67
CA TYR A 93 -3.80 22.52 -22.70
C TYR A 93 -2.47 23.16 -23.17
N LYS A 94 -1.31 22.59 -22.81
CA LYS A 94 -0.01 23.07 -23.30
C LYS A 94 0.21 22.78 -24.78
N LEU A 95 -0.25 21.63 -25.26
CA LEU A 95 -0.11 21.25 -26.67
C LEU A 95 -0.97 22.15 -27.56
N THR A 96 -2.20 22.46 -27.17
CA THR A 96 -3.06 23.38 -27.94
C THR A 96 -2.55 24.82 -27.93
N ALA A 97 -1.89 25.26 -26.86
CA ALA A 97 -1.29 26.60 -26.76
C ALA A 97 0.05 26.79 -27.51
N THR A 98 0.69 25.69 -27.94
CA THR A 98 1.98 25.75 -28.66
C THR A 98 1.82 25.64 -30.18
N ILE A 99 0.67 25.14 -30.65
CA ILE A 99 0.38 24.89 -32.07
C ILE A 99 -0.48 26.01 -32.70
N GLY A 100 -0.96 26.97 -31.90
CA GLY A 100 -1.61 28.21 -32.36
C GLY A 100 -0.72 29.42 -32.13
#